data_AF-A0A5C5FVZ9-F1
#
_entry.id   AF-A0A5C5FVZ9-F1
#
_cell.length_a   1.000
_cell.length_b   1.000
_cell.length_c   1.000
_cell.angle_alpha   90.00
_cell.angle_beta   90.00
_cell.angle_gamma   90.00
#
_symmetry.space_group_name_H-M   'P 1'
#
loop_
_entity.id
_entity.type
_entity.pdbx_description
1 polymer ?
#
loop_
_entity_poly.entity_id
_entity_poly.type
_entity_poly.pdbx_seq_one_letter_code
_entity_poly.pdbx_strand_id
1 'polypeptide(L)'
;MASRRSSFALEDEELPMLPPLPEKEPIWRRANVHLSPTVEPKGRYAPLEQQERLARPRPKSYLELEMEAEQSGRNGGRQSRAGSPLPELPPVARRRRPVAACCWLLSALLVGAAAASLYRHGAPSLLLRPQPVCPDPRLAVPPSLDDPRHRSKRIDLPSASPDFSLSLVHDTRTCNAFELTIIRTGETRCAQMESEVEPSKDPELSAWIRDRLGPDTFNVQLDGAERRAEMVPTEYLGGCEYLFRFRLNNAGRLWLNVSLLYEDYEGFKEIEAERGSRPRPRLLMQRLVPQPLELNLCSDACIPYVPPRLGEPETQPYGLPTSAETTDALLAARPDCWTLDPLRTPLGHWVPSNPHDLVYPPLPVPVKHSRPMAGLYSFVPSSCTWDHDGLRFRDHSSCVEREHAAFFLGDSHARGVYDVVKHRLGGNDSVEDKSMKADSKRGKVDNLYLEFRWDPFLEADVSCETIVNFDSFTVSTGSHDACWNCPPTASWLSSLDNFFATWPERVAACHADAPNPSDSTRRRTPKQPRYFFLNVPSTHPQLHNHDCRTGPRMHYWNVQAAEAALERGWEVVDVEAYTKAGQIDSRYGDGIHYLGLDAAEPVADDFLSRLGICGKGGAHRRASGEWAGA
;
A
#
# COMPACT_ATOMS: atom_id res chain seq x y z
N MET A 1 -32.95 -32.50 -18.86
CA MET A 1 -31.65 -32.52 -18.15
C MET A 1 -31.81 -31.66 -16.91
N ALA A 2 -31.93 -32.29 -15.74
CA ALA A 2 -32.29 -31.62 -14.49
C ALA A 2 -31.02 -31.11 -13.78
N SER A 3 -30.95 -29.80 -13.55
CA SER A 3 -29.90 -29.13 -12.79
C SER A 3 -30.05 -29.49 -11.31
N ARG A 4 -29.09 -30.24 -10.75
CA ARG A 4 -28.95 -30.47 -9.31
C ARG A 4 -28.18 -29.29 -8.72
N ARG A 5 -28.88 -28.36 -8.06
CA ARG A 5 -28.26 -27.42 -7.11
C ARG A 5 -27.96 -28.19 -5.82
N SER A 6 -26.70 -28.46 -5.52
CA SER A 6 -26.29 -28.93 -4.20
C SER A 6 -26.11 -27.71 -3.29
N SER A 7 -26.96 -27.57 -2.28
CA SER A 7 -26.71 -26.67 -1.16
C SER A 7 -25.61 -27.28 -0.29
N PHE A 8 -24.41 -26.71 -0.32
CA PHE A 8 -23.41 -26.98 0.70
C PHE A 8 -23.77 -26.14 1.93
N ALA A 9 -24.40 -26.77 2.92
CA ALA A 9 -24.42 -26.23 4.26
C ALA A 9 -23.02 -26.46 4.85
N LEU A 10 -22.28 -25.38 5.08
CA LEU A 10 -21.06 -25.41 5.87
C LEU A 10 -21.49 -25.56 7.32
N GLU A 11 -21.30 -26.76 7.89
CA GLU A 11 -21.33 -26.94 9.34
C GLU A 11 -20.07 -26.27 9.90
N ASP A 12 -20.26 -25.24 10.72
CA ASP A 12 -19.19 -24.58 11.48
C ASP A 12 -18.64 -25.56 12.53
N GLU A 13 -17.70 -26.42 12.17
CA GLU A 13 -16.79 -27.01 13.15
C GLU A 13 -15.85 -25.90 13.65
N GLU A 14 -16.01 -25.51 14.92
CA GLU A 14 -15.01 -24.72 15.64
C GLU A 14 -13.66 -25.47 15.60
N LEU A 15 -12.77 -25.01 14.72
CA LEU A 15 -11.45 -25.58 14.54
C LEU A 15 -10.62 -25.45 15.83
N PRO A 16 -9.84 -26.48 16.22
CA PRO A 16 -8.90 -26.35 17.32
C PRO A 16 -7.84 -25.31 16.95
N MET A 17 -7.90 -24.16 17.62
CA MET A 17 -6.85 -23.15 17.57
C MET A 17 -5.50 -23.82 17.89
N LEU A 18 -4.51 -23.60 17.03
CA LEU A 18 -3.13 -23.98 17.32
C LEU A 18 -2.72 -23.43 18.70
N PRO A 19 -1.99 -24.19 19.53
CA PRO A 19 -1.53 -23.68 20.82
C PRO A 19 -0.67 -22.42 20.60
N PRO A 20 -0.83 -21.37 21.42
CA PRO A 20 0.01 -20.19 21.33
C PRO A 20 1.48 -20.60 21.48
N LEU A 21 2.33 -20.11 20.57
CA LEU A 21 3.78 -20.22 20.72
C LEU A 21 4.18 -19.55 22.04
N PRO A 22 5.22 -20.06 22.75
CA PRO A 22 5.69 -19.44 23.98
C PRO A 22 6.02 -17.97 23.71
N GLU A 23 5.40 -17.08 24.48
CA GLU A 23 5.56 -15.63 24.40
C GLU A 23 7.05 -15.27 24.57
N LYS A 24 7.74 -15.07 23.44
CA LYS A 24 8.95 -14.26 23.42
C LYS A 24 8.49 -12.84 23.14
N GLU A 25 8.88 -11.91 24.01
CA GLU A 25 8.57 -10.49 23.88
C GLU A 25 8.79 -10.00 22.43
N PRO A 26 7.85 -9.21 21.86
CA PRO A 26 8.02 -8.66 20.52
C PRO A 26 9.27 -7.78 20.42
N ILE A 27 10.02 -7.90 19.32
CA ILE A 27 11.25 -7.13 19.05
C ILE A 27 11.00 -5.61 19.09
N TRP A 28 9.82 -5.14 18.70
CA TRP A 28 9.47 -3.71 18.76
C TRP A 28 9.37 -3.16 20.18
N ARG A 29 9.10 -3.99 21.21
CA ARG A 29 9.21 -3.55 22.61
C ARG A 29 10.66 -3.27 22.99
N ARG A 30 11.65 -3.96 22.43
CA ARG A 30 13.08 -3.71 22.71
C ARG A 30 13.61 -2.44 22.04
N ALA A 31 13.01 -2.04 20.92
CA ALA A 31 13.41 -0.84 20.18
C ALA A 31 12.97 0.48 20.86
N ASN A 32 11.99 0.45 21.78
CA ASN A 32 11.39 1.65 22.37
C ASN A 32 11.59 1.82 23.89
N VAL A 33 12.49 1.05 24.54
CA VAL A 33 12.64 1.07 26.02
C VAL A 33 13.38 2.29 26.59
N HIS A 34 13.85 3.24 25.79
CA HIS A 34 14.62 4.37 26.33
C HIS A 34 13.83 5.60 26.79
N LEU A 35 12.49 5.55 26.82
CA LEU A 35 11.68 6.66 27.33
C LEU A 35 10.59 6.16 28.28
N SER A 36 10.90 6.17 29.59
CA SER A 36 10.00 6.35 30.76
C SER A 36 10.36 5.41 31.91
N PRO A 37 10.41 5.89 33.19
CA PRO A 37 10.84 5.08 34.31
C PRO A 37 9.76 4.08 34.73
N THR A 38 10.23 2.89 35.11
CA THR A 38 9.51 1.76 35.72
C THR A 38 8.29 2.15 36.56
N VAL A 39 7.10 1.78 36.09
CA VAL A 39 5.89 1.66 36.92
C VAL A 39 5.59 0.17 37.05
N GLU A 40 5.78 -0.36 38.26
CA GLU A 40 5.35 -1.71 38.62
C GLU A 40 3.82 -1.84 38.53
N PRO A 41 3.29 -3.01 38.13
CA PRO A 41 1.85 -3.23 38.06
C PRO A 41 1.26 -3.40 39.48
N LYS A 42 0.64 -2.35 40.02
CA LYS A 42 -0.21 -2.46 41.22
C LYS A 42 -1.62 -2.94 40.84
N GLY A 43 -2.09 -3.90 41.62
CA GLY A 43 -3.32 -4.67 41.40
C GLY A 43 -4.63 -3.89 41.39
N ARG A 44 -5.69 -4.63 41.09
CA ARG A 44 -7.08 -4.20 40.91
C ARG A 44 -7.57 -3.34 42.11
N TYR A 45 -8.11 -2.17 41.81
CA TYR A 45 -8.75 -1.28 42.79
C TYR A 45 -10.02 -1.91 43.37
N ALA A 46 -10.32 -1.61 44.64
CA ALA A 46 -11.53 -2.08 45.31
C ALA A 46 -12.79 -1.32 44.78
N PRO A 47 -13.99 -1.94 44.79
CA PRO A 47 -15.21 -1.36 44.22
C PRO A 47 -15.59 0.04 44.76
N LEU A 48 -15.19 0.37 45.99
CA LEU A 48 -15.43 1.67 46.62
C LEU A 48 -14.60 2.81 45.99
N GLU A 49 -13.35 2.55 45.58
CA GLU A 49 -12.52 3.56 44.89
C GLU A 49 -13.02 3.85 43.48
N GLN A 50 -13.72 2.90 42.86
CA GLN A 50 -14.32 3.09 41.54
C GLN A 50 -15.54 4.03 41.60
N GLN A 51 -16.29 3.99 42.70
CA GLN A 51 -17.47 4.82 42.91
C GLN A 51 -17.10 6.29 43.23
N GLU A 52 -16.05 6.51 44.03
CA GLU A 52 -15.55 7.87 44.30
C GLU A 52 -14.92 8.55 43.07
N ARG A 53 -14.35 7.77 42.14
CA ARG A 53 -13.84 8.32 40.87
C ARG A 53 -14.95 8.73 39.92
N LEU A 54 -16.09 8.04 39.94
CA LEU A 54 -17.27 8.41 39.13
C LEU A 54 -18.02 9.64 39.67
N ALA A 55 -17.80 9.99 40.95
CA ALA A 55 -18.39 11.17 41.57
C ALA A 55 -17.59 12.47 41.36
N ARG A 56 -16.39 12.41 40.75
CA ARG A 56 -15.59 13.62 40.48
C ARG A 56 -16.15 14.36 39.27
N PRO A 57 -16.34 15.69 39.36
CA PRO A 57 -16.72 16.48 38.20
C PRO A 57 -15.69 16.29 37.09
N ARG A 58 -16.15 16.01 35.87
CA ARG A 58 -15.27 15.86 34.71
C ARG A 58 -14.48 17.16 34.52
N PRO A 59 -13.16 17.10 34.25
CA PRO A 59 -12.43 18.26 33.79
C PRO A 59 -13.08 18.76 32.49
N LYS A 60 -13.19 20.09 32.35
CA LYS A 60 -13.73 20.72 31.14
C LYS A 60 -12.96 20.20 29.92
N SER A 61 -13.71 19.85 28.88
CA SER A 61 -13.14 19.46 27.59
C SER A 61 -12.38 20.64 26.96
N TYR A 62 -11.43 20.33 26.07
CA TYR A 62 -10.70 21.36 25.33
C TYR A 62 -11.64 22.31 24.58
N LEU A 63 -12.73 21.77 24.02
CA LEU A 63 -13.78 22.52 23.34
C LEU A 63 -14.51 23.52 24.28
N GLU A 64 -14.75 23.14 25.54
CA GLU A 64 -15.35 24.04 26.54
C GLU A 64 -14.40 25.18 26.93
N LEU A 65 -13.08 24.91 26.97
CA LEU A 65 -12.07 25.94 27.22
C LEU A 65 -11.92 26.89 26.03
N GLU A 66 -12.06 26.38 24.81
CA GLU A 66 -11.97 27.16 23.57
C GLU A 66 -13.19 28.08 23.38
N MET A 67 -14.40 27.59 23.67
CA MET A 67 -15.60 28.43 23.65
C MET A 67 -15.59 29.51 24.74
N GLU A 68 -15.01 29.24 25.92
CA GLU A 68 -14.81 30.26 26.97
C GLU A 68 -13.78 31.32 26.53
N ALA A 69 -12.73 30.91 25.80
CA ALA A 69 -11.75 31.83 25.23
C ALA A 69 -12.35 32.72 24.12
N GLU A 70 -13.18 32.17 23.23
CA GLU A 70 -13.85 32.94 22.17
C GLU A 70 -14.89 33.94 22.71
N GLN A 71 -15.61 33.57 23.78
CA GLN A 71 -16.53 34.50 24.44
C GLN A 71 -15.80 35.64 25.15
N SER A 72 -14.56 35.43 25.60
CA SER A 72 -13.73 36.48 26.20
C SER A 72 -13.13 37.47 25.19
N GLY A 73 -13.01 37.09 23.92
CA GLY A 73 -12.37 37.89 22.86
C GLY A 73 -13.25 38.92 22.15
N ARG A 74 -14.58 38.88 22.31
CA ARG A 74 -15.52 39.74 21.56
C ARG A 74 -15.68 41.18 22.07
N ASN A 75 -14.96 41.59 23.11
CA ASN A 75 -15.02 42.97 23.65
C ASN A 75 -13.77 43.84 23.39
N GLY A 76 -12.84 43.41 22.52
CA GLY A 76 -11.63 44.17 22.17
C GLY A 76 -11.81 45.09 20.96
N GLY A 77 -11.77 46.41 21.19
CA GLY A 77 -12.08 47.45 20.23
C GLY A 77 -11.15 47.63 19.02
N ARG A 78 -11.78 48.19 17.99
CA ARG A 78 -11.31 48.62 16.67
C ARG A 78 -10.29 49.78 16.76
N GLN A 79 -9.08 49.63 16.22
CA GLN A 79 -8.23 50.76 15.84
C GLN A 79 -7.59 50.54 14.47
N SER A 80 -8.00 51.37 13.52
CA SER A 80 -7.42 51.59 12.20
C SER A 80 -6.12 52.39 12.29
N ARG A 81 -5.08 52.00 11.54
CA ARG A 81 -3.92 52.86 11.29
C ARG A 81 -3.64 52.98 9.79
N ALA A 82 -3.50 54.23 9.39
CA ALA A 82 -3.35 54.73 8.03
C ALA A 82 -1.89 54.70 7.57
N GLY A 83 -1.74 54.86 6.25
CA GLY A 83 -0.52 54.77 5.45
C GLY A 83 0.66 55.64 5.90
N SER A 84 1.83 55.27 5.41
CA SER A 84 3.01 56.14 5.32
C SER A 84 3.73 55.87 3.99
N PRO A 85 4.29 56.90 3.33
CA PRO A 85 4.83 56.80 1.97
C PRO A 85 6.33 56.49 1.93
N LEU A 86 6.75 55.96 0.78
CA LEU A 86 8.14 55.62 0.43
C LEU A 86 9.02 56.87 0.26
N PRO A 87 10.33 56.81 0.56
CA PRO A 87 11.24 57.94 0.38
C PRO A 87 11.88 57.97 -1.02
N GLU A 88 11.98 59.19 -1.57
CA GLU A 88 12.71 59.54 -2.79
C GLU A 88 14.24 59.45 -2.61
N LEU A 89 14.92 59.00 -3.67
CA LEU A 89 16.37 58.95 -3.79
C LEU A 89 16.93 60.29 -4.35
N PRO A 90 18.09 60.77 -3.86
CA PRO A 90 18.74 61.97 -4.41
C PRO A 90 19.66 61.66 -5.61
N PRO A 91 20.00 62.68 -6.42
CA PRO A 91 20.64 62.50 -7.72
C PRO A 91 22.17 62.32 -7.64
N VAL A 92 22.68 61.48 -8.53
CA VAL A 92 24.10 61.15 -8.69
C VAL A 92 24.82 62.25 -9.48
N ALA A 93 25.83 62.86 -8.87
CA ALA A 93 26.74 63.81 -9.52
C ALA A 93 27.94 63.08 -10.16
N ARG A 94 28.16 63.36 -11.45
CA ARG A 94 29.37 63.00 -12.22
C ARG A 94 30.52 63.94 -11.87
N ARG A 95 31.72 63.41 -11.57
CA ARG A 95 33.01 64.03 -11.94
C ARG A 95 34.16 63.02 -12.04
N ARG A 96 35.04 63.30 -12.99
CA ARG A 96 36.13 62.50 -13.57
C ARG A 96 37.35 62.39 -12.65
N ARG A 97 38.13 61.30 -12.76
CA ARG A 97 39.55 61.28 -13.20
C ARG A 97 40.13 59.85 -13.30
N PRO A 98 41.14 59.60 -14.15
CA PRO A 98 41.60 58.27 -14.53
C PRO A 98 42.90 57.89 -13.83
N VAL A 99 42.87 56.94 -12.89
CA VAL A 99 44.08 56.23 -12.41
C VAL A 99 43.82 54.73 -12.12
N ALA A 100 42.58 54.24 -12.25
CA ALA A 100 42.20 52.90 -11.78
C ALA A 100 42.53 51.72 -12.71
N ALA A 101 43.14 51.94 -13.88
CA ALA A 101 43.37 50.86 -14.86
C ALA A 101 44.59 49.98 -14.52
N CYS A 102 45.66 50.53 -13.93
CA CYS A 102 46.86 49.73 -13.59
C CYS A 102 46.67 48.87 -12.35
N CYS A 103 45.90 49.32 -11.34
CA CYS A 103 45.63 48.52 -10.15
C CYS A 103 44.69 47.34 -10.45
N TRP A 104 43.70 47.51 -11.32
CA TRP A 104 42.80 46.41 -11.72
C TRP A 104 43.50 45.31 -12.50
N LEU A 105 44.44 45.64 -13.38
CA LEU A 105 45.22 44.65 -14.13
C LEU A 105 46.18 43.84 -13.23
N LEU A 106 46.81 44.50 -12.25
CA LEU A 106 47.66 43.81 -11.26
C LEU A 106 46.85 42.95 -10.28
N SER A 107 45.67 43.42 -9.83
CA SER A 107 44.76 42.62 -9.01
C SER A 107 44.19 41.42 -9.78
N ALA A 108 43.82 41.60 -11.06
CA ALA A 108 43.35 40.51 -11.90
C ALA A 108 44.45 39.47 -12.20
N LEU A 109 45.69 39.90 -12.41
CA LEU A 109 46.83 39.00 -12.61
C LEU A 109 47.21 38.24 -11.33
N LEU A 110 47.16 38.90 -10.16
CA LEU A 110 47.43 38.25 -8.88
C LEU A 110 46.31 37.27 -8.47
N VAL A 111 45.04 37.58 -8.73
CA VAL A 111 43.91 36.65 -8.54
C VAL A 111 44.01 35.48 -9.52
N GLY A 112 44.38 35.73 -10.78
CA GLY A 112 44.58 34.68 -11.79
C GLY A 112 45.74 33.74 -11.45
N ALA A 113 46.86 34.27 -10.96
CA ALA A 113 48.01 33.46 -10.56
C ALA A 113 47.74 32.66 -9.27
N ALA A 114 47.01 33.23 -8.30
CA ALA A 114 46.59 32.52 -7.10
C ALA A 114 45.56 31.42 -7.41
N ALA A 115 44.59 31.68 -8.30
CA ALA A 115 43.63 30.67 -8.76
C ALA A 115 44.31 29.55 -9.55
N ALA A 116 45.29 29.86 -10.41
CA ALA A 116 46.06 28.87 -11.15
C ALA A 116 46.97 28.04 -10.22
N SER A 117 47.57 28.63 -9.19
CA SER A 117 48.36 27.91 -8.19
C SER A 117 47.50 27.01 -7.30
N LEU A 118 46.30 27.47 -6.89
CA LEU A 118 45.29 26.63 -6.22
C LEU A 118 44.73 25.54 -7.14
N TYR A 119 44.68 25.73 -8.46
CA TYR A 119 44.30 24.66 -9.39
C TYR A 119 45.42 23.64 -9.67
N ARG A 120 46.69 24.08 -9.58
CA ARG A 120 47.86 23.25 -9.91
C ARG A 120 48.44 22.51 -8.69
N HIS A 121 48.17 23.00 -7.48
CA HIS A 121 48.57 22.39 -6.21
C HIS A 121 47.40 22.12 -5.25
N GLY A 122 46.17 22.51 -5.62
CA GLY A 122 44.97 22.13 -4.89
C GLY A 122 44.70 20.66 -5.07
N ALA A 123 44.58 19.98 -3.94
CA ALA A 123 44.20 18.59 -3.80
C ALA A 123 43.17 18.17 -4.87
N PRO A 124 43.36 17.03 -5.56
CA PRO A 124 42.37 16.51 -6.49
C PRO A 124 41.05 16.38 -5.74
N SER A 125 40.07 17.22 -6.10
CA SER A 125 38.64 16.95 -5.90
C SER A 125 38.23 16.39 -4.53
N LEU A 126 38.81 16.90 -3.44
CA LEU A 126 38.17 16.80 -2.11
C LEU A 126 36.90 17.66 -2.03
N LEU A 127 36.66 18.49 -3.04
CA LEU A 127 35.49 19.32 -3.21
C LEU A 127 34.36 18.50 -3.84
N LEU A 128 33.32 18.28 -3.03
CA LEU A 128 32.03 17.70 -3.39
C LEU A 128 32.06 16.17 -3.61
N ARG A 129 32.34 15.41 -2.55
CA ARG A 129 31.68 14.09 -2.45
C ARG A 129 30.17 14.37 -2.54
N PRO A 130 29.46 13.82 -3.54
CA PRO A 130 28.01 14.00 -3.62
C PRO A 130 27.43 13.57 -2.28
N GLN A 131 26.67 14.46 -1.65
CA GLN A 131 26.03 14.11 -0.39
C GLN A 131 25.03 12.98 -0.64
N PRO A 132 24.94 12.00 0.28
CA PRO A 132 23.94 10.96 0.16
C PRO A 132 22.54 11.59 0.10
N VAL A 133 21.73 11.11 -0.83
CA VAL A 133 20.34 11.54 -0.99
C VAL A 133 19.51 10.77 0.04
N CYS A 134 18.89 11.50 0.97
CA CYS A 134 17.96 10.93 1.92
C CYS A 134 16.59 10.74 1.23
N PRO A 135 16.07 9.52 1.14
CA PRO A 135 14.77 9.29 0.52
C PRO A 135 13.62 9.85 1.37
N ASP A 136 12.55 10.29 0.72
CA ASP A 136 11.30 10.77 1.34
C ASP A 136 10.12 10.08 0.63
N PRO A 137 9.23 9.37 1.35
CA PRO A 137 8.19 8.54 0.76
C PRO A 137 7.14 9.35 -0.01
N ARG A 138 7.11 10.67 0.17
CA ARG A 138 6.21 11.58 -0.55
C ARG A 138 6.78 12.02 -1.89
N LEU A 139 8.07 11.82 -2.13
CA LEU A 139 8.74 12.16 -3.38
C LEU A 139 8.89 10.92 -4.27
N ALA A 140 9.12 11.14 -5.56
CA ALA A 140 9.42 10.05 -6.47
C ALA A 140 10.69 9.30 -6.02
N VAL A 141 10.66 7.97 -6.16
CA VAL A 141 11.78 7.10 -5.80
C VAL A 141 13.02 7.52 -6.61
N PRO A 142 14.15 7.83 -5.96
CA PRO A 142 15.37 8.21 -6.68
C PRO A 142 15.85 7.06 -7.59
N PRO A 143 16.37 7.37 -8.80
CA PRO A 143 17.05 6.38 -9.62
C PRO A 143 18.24 5.85 -8.82
N SER A 144 18.21 4.57 -8.48
CA SER A 144 19.14 3.93 -7.55
C SER A 144 19.44 2.51 -8.03
N LEU A 145 20.68 2.07 -7.83
CA LEU A 145 21.22 0.80 -8.33
C LEU A 145 21.32 0.69 -9.86
N ASP A 146 20.86 1.68 -10.63
CA ASP A 146 20.91 1.68 -12.10
C ASP A 146 22.35 1.90 -12.62
N ASP A 147 23.17 2.67 -11.90
CA ASP A 147 24.57 2.92 -12.25
C ASP A 147 25.51 1.98 -11.47
N PRO A 148 26.24 1.06 -12.13
CA PRO A 148 27.18 0.16 -11.47
C PRO A 148 28.24 0.87 -10.61
N ARG A 149 28.56 2.14 -10.91
CA ARG A 149 29.55 2.92 -10.15
C ARG A 149 29.07 3.31 -8.75
N HIS A 150 27.77 3.26 -8.50
CA HIS A 150 27.21 3.59 -7.18
C HIS A 150 26.94 2.33 -6.36
N ARG A 151 27.13 1.15 -6.91
CA ARG A 151 26.99 -0.12 -6.19
C ARG A 151 28.17 -0.32 -5.24
N SER A 152 27.88 -0.72 -4.01
CA SER A 152 28.89 -1.14 -3.04
C SER A 152 29.61 -2.39 -3.54
N LYS A 153 30.71 -2.75 -2.88
CA LYS A 153 31.21 -4.12 -2.97
C LYS A 153 30.16 -5.08 -2.40
N ARG A 154 30.16 -6.32 -2.91
CA ARG A 154 29.36 -7.42 -2.37
C ARG A 154 29.69 -7.64 -0.90
N ILE A 155 28.66 -7.75 -0.07
CA ILE A 155 28.73 -8.04 1.36
C ILE A 155 28.10 -9.41 1.58
N ASP A 156 28.88 -10.38 2.04
CA ASP A 156 28.33 -11.70 2.39
C ASP A 156 27.54 -11.61 3.70
N LEU A 157 26.33 -12.15 3.68
CA LEU A 157 25.43 -12.17 4.83
C LEU A 157 25.47 -13.55 5.51
N PRO A 158 25.28 -13.62 6.85
CA PRO A 158 25.25 -14.90 7.53
C PRO A 158 24.02 -15.72 7.10
N SER A 159 24.27 -16.94 6.62
CA SER A 159 23.23 -17.92 6.33
C SER A 159 23.04 -18.89 7.50
N ALA A 160 21.78 -19.16 7.85
CA ALA A 160 21.38 -20.20 8.79
C ALA A 160 21.19 -21.58 8.12
N SER A 161 21.33 -21.66 6.79
CA SER A 161 21.23 -22.90 6.02
C SER A 161 22.54 -23.17 5.26
N PRO A 162 23.12 -24.38 5.32
CA PRO A 162 24.29 -24.71 4.51
C PRO A 162 23.96 -24.76 3.00
N ASP A 163 22.68 -24.93 2.65
CA ASP A 163 22.22 -25.10 1.27
C ASP A 163 22.07 -23.78 0.52
N PHE A 164 22.21 -22.65 1.21
CA PHE A 164 22.05 -21.32 0.64
C PHE A 164 23.12 -20.34 1.13
N SER A 165 23.57 -19.48 0.23
CA SER A 165 24.38 -18.31 0.53
C SER A 165 23.58 -17.05 0.23
N LEU A 166 23.82 -16.00 1.01
CA LEU A 166 23.15 -14.71 0.88
C LEU A 166 24.20 -13.62 0.77
N SER A 167 23.96 -12.65 -0.09
CA SER A 167 24.83 -11.49 -0.21
C SER A 167 24.06 -10.24 -0.57
N LEU A 168 24.60 -9.09 -0.19
CA LEU A 168 23.96 -7.80 -0.38
C LEU A 168 24.91 -6.84 -1.09
N VAL A 169 24.35 -6.05 -2.00
CA VAL A 169 24.98 -4.90 -2.64
C VAL A 169 24.06 -3.71 -2.43
N HIS A 170 24.56 -2.58 -1.92
CA HIS A 170 23.73 -1.40 -1.70
C HIS A 170 24.19 -0.23 -2.56
N ASP A 171 23.29 0.72 -2.79
CA ASP A 171 23.63 1.98 -3.42
C ASP A 171 24.41 2.86 -2.43
N THR A 172 25.48 3.49 -2.89
CA THR A 172 26.38 4.33 -2.10
C THR A 172 25.99 5.81 -2.11
N ARG A 173 25.01 6.19 -2.94
CA ARG A 173 24.46 7.55 -3.04
C ARG A 173 23.08 7.66 -2.43
N THR A 174 22.23 6.67 -2.63
CA THR A 174 20.87 6.65 -2.10
C THR A 174 20.77 5.61 -1.00
N CYS A 175 20.44 6.02 0.22
CA CYS A 175 20.33 5.06 1.30
C CYS A 175 19.06 4.19 1.17
N ASN A 176 19.06 3.03 1.84
CA ASN A 176 17.96 2.04 1.80
C ASN A 176 17.56 1.56 0.38
N ALA A 177 18.47 1.70 -0.59
CA ALA A 177 18.41 1.03 -1.87
C ALA A 177 19.46 -0.08 -1.93
N PHE A 178 19.04 -1.34 -2.10
CA PHE A 178 19.94 -2.48 -2.16
C PHE A 178 19.40 -3.66 -2.98
N GLU A 179 20.33 -4.51 -3.40
CA GLU A 179 20.16 -5.80 -4.05
C GLU A 179 20.51 -6.89 -3.04
N LEU A 180 19.57 -7.82 -2.81
CA LEU A 180 19.80 -9.06 -2.07
C LEU A 180 19.86 -10.20 -3.08
N THR A 181 20.98 -10.92 -3.10
CA THR A 181 21.16 -12.13 -3.89
C THR A 181 21.12 -13.35 -2.96
N ILE A 182 20.28 -14.33 -3.30
CA ILE A 182 20.19 -15.62 -2.62
C ILE A 182 20.64 -16.68 -3.64
N ILE A 183 21.59 -17.54 -3.27
CA ILE A 183 22.13 -18.57 -4.17
C ILE A 183 22.09 -19.92 -3.47
N ARG A 184 21.51 -20.93 -4.12
CA ARG A 184 21.62 -22.32 -3.66
C ARG A 184 23.07 -22.82 -3.85
N THR A 185 23.69 -23.34 -2.80
CA THR A 185 25.10 -23.79 -2.82
C THR A 185 25.28 -25.15 -3.50
N GLY A 186 24.23 -25.98 -3.53
CA GLY A 186 24.24 -27.30 -4.17
C GLY A 186 23.91 -27.26 -5.66
N GLU A 187 24.92 -27.03 -6.52
CA GLU A 187 24.76 -26.98 -7.98
C GLU A 187 24.05 -28.21 -8.57
N THR A 188 24.43 -29.42 -8.14
CA THR A 188 23.81 -30.67 -8.59
C THR A 188 22.33 -30.74 -8.27
N ARG A 189 21.93 -30.30 -7.06
CA ARG A 189 20.52 -30.30 -6.64
C ARG A 189 19.74 -29.29 -7.46
N CYS A 190 20.29 -28.11 -7.71
CA CYS A 190 19.67 -27.11 -8.59
C CYS A 190 19.44 -27.68 -10.00
N ALA A 191 20.50 -28.20 -10.63
CA ALA A 191 20.43 -28.75 -11.98
C ALA A 191 19.43 -29.91 -12.08
N GLN A 192 19.29 -30.71 -11.02
CA GLN A 192 18.29 -31.77 -10.94
C GLN A 192 16.86 -31.19 -10.94
N MET A 193 16.56 -30.25 -10.05
CA MET A 193 15.22 -29.64 -9.99
C MET A 193 14.85 -28.95 -11.31
N GLU A 194 15.82 -28.24 -11.89
CA GLU A 194 15.67 -27.56 -13.18
C GLU A 194 15.43 -28.52 -14.35
N SER A 195 15.99 -29.73 -14.32
CA SER A 195 15.84 -30.67 -15.44
C SER A 195 14.73 -31.70 -15.26
N GLU A 196 14.40 -32.09 -14.02
CA GLU A 196 13.50 -33.22 -13.73
C GLU A 196 12.09 -32.78 -13.29
N VAL A 197 11.93 -31.59 -12.71
CA VAL A 197 10.63 -31.15 -12.17
C VAL A 197 9.91 -30.26 -13.17
N GLU A 198 8.72 -30.65 -13.58
CA GLU A 198 7.87 -29.86 -14.49
C GLU A 198 6.87 -29.00 -13.70
N PRO A 199 6.96 -27.66 -13.74
CA PRO A 199 6.11 -26.78 -12.93
C PRO A 199 4.70 -26.58 -13.52
N SER A 200 4.48 -26.76 -14.82
CA SER A 200 3.14 -26.73 -15.41
C SER A 200 3.09 -27.63 -16.64
N LYS A 201 1.89 -28.13 -16.98
CA LYS A 201 1.66 -28.83 -18.24
C LYS A 201 1.60 -27.89 -19.44
N ASP A 202 1.36 -26.60 -19.19
CA ASP A 202 1.45 -25.57 -20.21
C ASP A 202 2.93 -25.23 -20.44
N PRO A 203 3.48 -25.51 -21.64
CA PRO A 203 4.89 -25.32 -21.92
C PRO A 203 5.32 -23.85 -21.91
N GLU A 204 4.44 -22.92 -22.27
CA GLU A 204 4.76 -21.48 -22.26
C GLU A 204 4.83 -20.97 -20.82
N LEU A 205 3.86 -21.34 -20.00
CA LEU A 205 3.87 -21.02 -18.57
C LEU A 205 5.05 -21.68 -17.85
N SER A 206 5.36 -22.94 -18.17
CA SER A 206 6.51 -23.64 -17.60
C SER A 206 7.82 -22.93 -17.94
N ALA A 207 8.01 -22.54 -19.20
CA ALA A 207 9.17 -21.76 -19.62
C ALA A 207 9.25 -20.43 -18.87
N TRP A 208 8.14 -19.72 -18.70
CA TRP A 208 8.08 -18.48 -17.92
C TRP A 208 8.47 -18.69 -16.46
N ILE A 209 7.94 -19.74 -15.79
CA ILE A 209 8.26 -20.05 -14.39
C ILE A 209 9.77 -20.32 -14.23
N ARG A 210 10.34 -21.11 -15.14
CA ARG A 210 11.78 -21.44 -15.13
C ARG A 210 12.65 -20.22 -15.39
N ASP A 211 12.24 -19.33 -16.30
CA ASP A 211 12.97 -18.11 -16.65
C ASP A 211 12.88 -17.04 -15.55
N ARG A 212 11.76 -16.94 -14.84
CA ARG A 212 11.46 -15.81 -13.95
C ARG A 212 11.47 -16.11 -12.46
N LEU A 213 11.15 -17.33 -12.06
CA LEU A 213 10.96 -17.68 -10.65
C LEU A 213 12.04 -18.63 -10.13
N GLY A 214 12.44 -19.61 -10.93
CA GLY A 214 13.31 -20.72 -10.49
C GLY A 214 12.59 -21.70 -9.54
N PRO A 215 13.29 -22.78 -9.12
CA PRO A 215 12.68 -23.87 -8.35
C PRO A 215 12.40 -23.54 -6.89
N ASP A 216 13.01 -22.49 -6.33
CA ASP A 216 12.87 -22.10 -4.93
C ASP A 216 12.05 -20.82 -4.79
N THR A 217 11.27 -20.75 -3.71
CA THR A 217 10.51 -19.55 -3.36
C THR A 217 10.89 -19.09 -1.98
N PHE A 218 11.07 -17.78 -1.82
CA PHE A 218 11.47 -17.16 -0.57
C PHE A 218 10.36 -16.23 -0.06
N ASN A 219 10.39 -15.91 1.23
CA ASN A 219 9.74 -14.73 1.79
C ASN A 219 10.86 -13.80 2.25
N VAL A 220 11.07 -12.72 1.50
CA VAL A 220 12.03 -11.67 1.83
C VAL A 220 11.25 -10.51 2.44
N GLN A 221 11.39 -10.33 3.74
CA GLN A 221 10.66 -9.34 4.52
C GLN A 221 11.60 -8.27 5.06
N LEU A 222 11.15 -7.02 4.97
CA LEU A 222 11.77 -5.83 5.53
C LEU A 222 10.79 -5.20 6.50
N ASP A 223 11.28 -4.87 7.69
CA ASP A 223 10.60 -4.05 8.69
C ASP A 223 11.51 -2.88 9.09
N GLY A 224 10.98 -1.89 9.81
CA GLY A 224 11.74 -0.74 10.31
C GLY A 224 11.26 0.56 9.70
N ALA A 225 12.16 1.32 9.09
CA ALA A 225 11.84 2.60 8.43
C ALA A 225 10.76 2.47 7.34
N GLU A 226 10.76 1.37 6.60
CA GLU A 226 9.73 1.03 5.65
C GLU A 226 9.49 -0.48 5.71
N ARG A 227 8.23 -0.88 5.65
CA ARG A 227 7.83 -2.28 5.62
C ARG A 227 7.62 -2.74 4.19
N ARG A 228 8.19 -3.89 3.85
CA ARG A 228 8.03 -4.51 2.54
C ARG A 228 8.14 -6.02 2.65
N ALA A 229 7.45 -6.75 1.78
CA ALA A 229 7.64 -8.18 1.65
C ALA A 229 7.62 -8.55 0.17
N GLU A 230 8.46 -9.49 -0.22
CA GLU A 230 8.56 -9.98 -1.59
C GLU A 230 8.67 -11.50 -1.56
N MET A 231 7.85 -12.19 -2.36
CA MET A 231 7.94 -13.64 -2.57
C MET A 231 8.36 -14.03 -3.98
N VAL A 232 8.38 -13.05 -4.89
CA VAL A 232 8.82 -13.19 -6.28
C VAL A 232 10.12 -12.41 -6.41
N PRO A 233 11.20 -13.02 -6.93
CA PRO A 233 12.43 -12.29 -7.15
C PRO A 233 12.20 -11.19 -8.19
N THR A 234 12.95 -10.10 -8.08
CA THR A 234 12.95 -9.10 -9.16
C THR A 234 13.49 -9.71 -10.45
N GLU A 235 14.44 -10.64 -10.32
CA GLU A 235 15.07 -11.34 -11.42
C GLU A 235 15.57 -12.70 -10.95
N TYR A 236 15.33 -13.74 -11.75
CA TYR A 236 15.98 -15.03 -11.61
C TYR A 236 17.16 -15.06 -12.58
N LEU A 237 18.38 -15.29 -12.06
CA LEU A 237 19.61 -15.23 -12.86
C LEU A 237 19.99 -16.61 -13.44
N GLY A 238 19.15 -17.63 -13.25
CA GLY A 238 19.46 -19.02 -13.57
C GLY A 238 20.32 -19.68 -12.50
N GLY A 239 20.47 -21.01 -12.57
CA GLY A 239 21.35 -21.75 -11.65
C GLY A 239 20.98 -21.61 -10.16
N CYS A 240 19.70 -21.41 -9.85
CA CYS A 240 19.20 -21.17 -8.49
C CYS A 240 19.82 -19.93 -7.82
N GLU A 241 20.07 -18.88 -8.61
CA GLU A 241 20.46 -17.55 -8.15
C GLU A 241 19.29 -16.57 -8.31
N TYR A 242 18.87 -15.96 -7.20
CA TYR A 242 17.67 -15.14 -7.09
C TYR A 242 18.05 -13.74 -6.64
N LEU A 243 17.62 -12.72 -7.38
CA LEU A 243 17.91 -11.31 -7.09
C LEU A 243 16.64 -10.55 -6.69
N PHE A 244 16.67 -9.98 -5.49
CA PHE A 244 15.63 -9.11 -4.97
C PHE A 244 16.16 -7.67 -4.89
N ARG A 245 15.51 -6.74 -5.61
CA ARG A 245 15.86 -5.33 -5.61
C ARG A 245 14.90 -4.55 -4.74
N PHE A 246 15.43 -3.86 -3.74
CA PHE A 246 14.68 -2.98 -2.87
C PHE A 246 15.11 -1.54 -3.08
N ARG A 247 14.13 -0.69 -3.37
CA ARG A 247 14.27 0.77 -3.44
C ARG A 247 13.28 1.37 -2.46
N LEU A 248 13.65 1.39 -1.20
CA LEU A 248 12.79 1.97 -0.17
C LEU A 248 12.90 3.47 -0.20
N ASN A 249 11.81 4.14 0.14
CA ASN A 249 11.69 5.58 0.05
C ASN A 249 11.55 6.25 1.42
N ASN A 250 11.71 5.50 2.52
CA ASN A 250 11.89 6.06 3.85
C ASN A 250 13.31 5.79 4.39
N ALA A 251 13.97 6.85 4.87
CA ALA A 251 15.28 6.74 5.49
C ALA A 251 15.20 6.10 6.88
N GLY A 252 16.27 5.43 7.31
CA GLY A 252 16.37 4.87 8.66
C GLY A 252 16.79 3.40 8.66
N ARG A 253 16.74 2.78 9.85
CA ARG A 253 17.18 1.40 10.04
C ARG A 253 16.14 0.41 9.53
N LEU A 254 16.62 -0.71 8.98
CA LEU A 254 15.79 -1.79 8.48
C LEU A 254 16.16 -3.10 9.16
N TRP A 255 15.22 -4.04 9.20
CA TRP A 255 15.43 -5.41 9.64
C TRP A 255 15.05 -6.36 8.52
N LEU A 256 16.04 -7.05 7.95
CA LEU A 256 15.88 -8.04 6.90
C LEU A 256 15.64 -9.42 7.51
N ASN A 257 14.55 -10.06 7.10
CA ASN A 257 14.25 -11.45 7.41
C ASN A 257 14.04 -12.23 6.11
N VAL A 258 14.64 -13.41 6.01
CA VAL A 258 14.58 -14.25 4.82
C VAL A 258 14.24 -15.67 5.23
N SER A 259 13.20 -16.23 4.62
CA SER A 259 12.81 -17.63 4.80
C SER A 259 12.61 -18.31 3.45
N LEU A 260 13.08 -19.54 3.32
CA LEU A 260 12.70 -20.44 2.24
C LEU A 260 11.28 -20.95 2.51
N LEU A 261 10.38 -20.75 1.55
CA LEU A 261 8.99 -21.19 1.62
C LEU A 261 8.80 -22.53 0.92
N TYR A 262 9.29 -22.64 -0.32
CA TYR A 262 9.04 -23.77 -1.21
C TYR A 262 10.32 -24.13 -1.98
N GLU A 263 10.46 -25.40 -2.34
CA GLU A 263 11.49 -25.95 -3.23
C GLU A 263 10.79 -26.77 -4.33
N ASP A 264 11.53 -27.31 -5.30
CA ASP A 264 10.99 -28.19 -6.34
C ASP A 264 9.80 -27.57 -7.09
N TYR A 265 9.85 -26.25 -7.33
CA TYR A 265 8.78 -25.48 -7.95
C TYR A 265 7.44 -25.49 -7.19
N GLU A 266 7.35 -26.01 -5.96
CA GLU A 266 6.08 -26.13 -5.22
C GLU A 266 5.39 -24.78 -4.99
N GLY A 267 6.13 -23.67 -5.04
CA GLY A 267 5.58 -22.32 -5.00
C GLY A 267 4.71 -21.94 -6.20
N PHE A 268 4.69 -22.74 -7.27
CA PHE A 268 3.82 -22.50 -8.45
C PHE A 268 3.20 -23.79 -9.02
N LYS A 269 3.91 -24.91 -8.88
CA LYS A 269 3.65 -26.21 -9.53
C LYS A 269 2.18 -26.55 -9.68
N GLU A 270 1.75 -26.73 -10.92
CA GLU A 270 0.41 -27.15 -11.27
C GLU A 270 0.32 -28.68 -11.23
N ILE A 271 -0.55 -29.17 -10.36
CA ILE A 271 -0.82 -30.59 -10.22
C ILE A 271 -2.25 -30.82 -10.69
N GLU A 272 -2.43 -31.75 -11.62
CA GLU A 272 -3.76 -32.29 -11.90
C GLU A 272 -4.20 -33.15 -10.73
N ALA A 273 -5.17 -32.65 -9.99
CA ALA A 273 -5.86 -33.39 -8.95
C ALA A 273 -7.36 -33.13 -9.11
N GLU A 274 -8.18 -34.06 -8.64
CA GLU A 274 -9.61 -33.83 -8.57
C GLU A 274 -9.90 -32.60 -7.68
N ARG A 275 -10.99 -31.90 -7.98
CA ARG A 275 -11.40 -30.73 -7.19
C ARG A 275 -11.47 -31.09 -5.70
N GLY A 276 -10.81 -30.31 -4.86
CA GLY A 276 -10.76 -30.52 -3.41
C GLY A 276 -9.83 -31.66 -2.94
N SER A 277 -9.17 -32.41 -3.83
CA SER A 277 -8.22 -33.46 -3.45
C SER A 277 -6.74 -33.06 -3.63
N ARG A 278 -6.48 -31.88 -4.21
CA ARG A 278 -5.12 -31.39 -4.42
C ARG A 278 -4.37 -31.29 -3.08
N PRO A 279 -3.17 -31.87 -2.95
CA PRO A 279 -2.34 -31.64 -1.78
C PRO A 279 -1.90 -30.17 -1.75
N ARG A 280 -1.87 -29.59 -0.55
CA ARG A 280 -1.28 -28.27 -0.37
C ARG A 280 0.20 -28.29 -0.77
N PRO A 281 0.74 -27.22 -1.37
CA PRO A 281 2.18 -27.08 -1.56
C PRO A 281 2.93 -27.30 -0.25
N ARG A 282 4.06 -28.02 -0.32
CA ARG A 282 4.87 -28.30 0.88
C ARG A 282 5.57 -27.03 1.37
N LEU A 283 4.96 -26.36 2.34
CA LEU A 283 5.53 -25.18 2.99
C LEU A 283 6.63 -25.57 3.99
N LEU A 284 7.84 -25.03 3.79
CA LEU A 284 9.02 -25.27 4.62
C LEU A 284 9.18 -24.25 5.76
N MET A 285 8.99 -22.96 5.47
CA MET A 285 9.25 -21.85 6.42
C MET A 285 10.65 -21.91 7.08
N GLN A 286 11.65 -22.39 6.34
CA GLN A 286 13.02 -22.51 6.84
C GLN A 286 13.69 -21.13 6.82
N ARG A 287 14.07 -20.62 8.00
CA ARG A 287 14.80 -19.35 8.10
C ARG A 287 16.19 -19.48 7.45
N LEU A 288 16.50 -18.56 6.55
CA LEU A 288 17.82 -18.47 5.91
C LEU A 288 18.75 -17.48 6.62
N VAL A 289 18.21 -16.59 7.46
CA VAL A 289 18.99 -15.77 8.39
C VAL A 289 18.70 -16.21 9.83
N PRO A 290 19.71 -16.29 10.72
CA PRO A 290 19.52 -16.85 12.07
C PRO A 290 18.57 -16.00 12.93
N GLN A 291 18.61 -14.69 12.71
CA GLN A 291 17.76 -13.67 13.29
C GLN A 291 17.60 -12.53 12.29
N PRO A 292 16.58 -11.65 12.43
CA PRO A 292 16.46 -10.47 11.58
C PRO A 292 17.76 -9.67 11.57
N LEU A 293 18.30 -9.42 10.38
CA LEU A 293 19.55 -8.70 10.18
C LEU A 293 19.26 -7.21 10.14
N GLU A 294 19.89 -6.46 11.04
CA GLU A 294 19.80 -5.00 11.02
C GLU A 294 20.64 -4.45 9.87
N LEU A 295 20.01 -3.71 8.96
CA LEU A 295 20.67 -2.98 7.89
C LEU A 295 20.64 -1.49 8.23
N ASN A 296 21.83 -0.93 8.50
CA ASN A 296 22.00 0.50 8.72
C ASN A 296 22.71 1.12 7.52
N LEU A 297 21.96 1.33 6.43
CA LEU A 297 22.48 1.81 5.15
C LEU A 297 22.40 3.33 4.99
N CYS A 298 21.73 4.02 5.92
CA CYS A 298 21.59 5.47 5.90
C CYS A 298 22.66 6.16 6.76
N SER A 299 23.04 7.37 6.35
CA SER A 299 23.77 8.28 7.23
C SER A 299 22.87 8.69 8.39
N ASP A 300 23.44 8.89 9.58
CA ASP A 300 22.73 9.44 10.74
C ASP A 300 22.14 10.85 10.47
N ALA A 301 22.60 11.53 9.41
CA ALA A 301 22.04 12.80 8.96
C ALA A 301 20.68 12.65 8.23
N CYS A 302 20.34 11.45 7.75
CA CYS A 302 19.05 11.19 7.12
C CYS A 302 17.98 10.92 8.17
N ILE A 303 17.05 11.85 8.30
CA ILE A 303 15.94 11.76 9.25
C ILE A 303 14.82 10.93 8.60
N PRO A 304 14.30 9.88 9.26
CA PRO A 304 13.14 9.14 8.78
C PRO A 304 11.93 10.06 8.65
N TYR A 305 11.16 9.90 7.58
CA TYR A 305 9.82 10.47 7.50
C TYR A 305 8.92 9.79 8.52
N VAL A 306 8.18 10.62 9.25
CA VAL A 306 7.11 10.20 10.16
C VAL A 306 5.82 10.82 9.65
N PRO A 307 4.78 10.01 9.38
CA PRO A 307 3.52 10.54 8.89
C PRO A 307 2.89 11.51 9.91
N PRO A 308 2.08 12.48 9.43
CA PRO A 308 1.30 13.34 10.31
C PRO A 308 0.36 12.48 11.18
N ARG A 309 -0.12 13.08 12.28
CA ARG A 309 -1.09 12.39 13.14
C ARG A 309 -2.37 12.11 12.36
N LEU A 310 -2.91 10.91 12.55
CA LEU A 310 -4.18 10.50 11.96
C LEU A 310 -5.30 11.46 12.40
N GLY A 311 -6.02 12.01 11.42
CA GLY A 311 -7.10 12.98 11.63
C GLY A 311 -6.65 14.44 11.79
N GLU A 312 -5.35 14.73 11.89
CA GLU A 312 -4.84 16.10 11.82
C GLU A 312 -4.53 16.46 10.35
N PRO A 313 -4.87 17.68 9.90
CA PRO A 313 -4.47 18.12 8.57
C PRO A 313 -2.95 18.17 8.46
N GLU A 314 -2.40 17.74 7.31
CA GLU A 314 -0.95 17.70 7.02
C GLU A 314 -0.28 19.09 7.18
N THR A 315 -1.07 20.17 7.21
CA THR A 315 -0.62 21.57 7.26
C THR A 315 -0.27 22.12 8.64
N GLN A 316 -0.29 21.31 9.73
CA GLN A 316 0.15 21.78 11.04
C GLN A 316 1.40 21.07 11.56
N PRO A 317 2.59 21.35 11.01
CA PRO A 317 3.81 21.09 11.75
C PRO A 317 3.81 22.02 12.98
N TYR A 318 3.85 21.44 14.17
CA TYR A 318 4.10 22.19 15.40
C TYR A 318 5.47 22.90 15.31
N GLY A 319 5.46 24.14 14.82
CA GLY A 319 6.36 25.22 15.23
C GLY A 319 7.85 25.15 14.90
N LEU A 320 8.36 24.16 14.18
CA LEU A 320 9.73 24.19 13.68
C LEU A 320 9.72 24.50 12.18
N PRO A 321 10.32 25.62 11.74
CA PRO A 321 10.48 25.89 10.32
C PRO A 321 11.36 24.79 9.73
N THR A 322 10.75 23.81 9.09
CA THR A 322 11.45 22.99 8.10
C THR A 322 11.90 23.96 7.01
N SER A 323 13.12 23.82 6.51
CA SER A 323 13.71 24.67 5.46
C SER A 323 13.05 24.45 4.08
N ALA A 324 11.71 24.39 4.04
CA ALA A 324 10.92 23.59 3.12
C ALA A 324 10.19 24.39 2.02
N GLU A 325 10.63 25.59 1.66
CA GLU A 325 10.01 26.31 0.53
C GLU A 325 10.05 25.49 -0.78
N THR A 326 11.08 24.64 -0.97
CA THR A 326 11.18 23.75 -2.14
C THR A 326 10.43 22.43 -2.00
N THR A 327 10.42 21.79 -0.83
CA THR A 327 9.75 20.50 -0.65
C THR A 327 8.24 20.69 -0.63
N ASP A 328 7.74 21.72 0.06
CA ASP A 328 6.30 21.99 0.12
C ASP A 328 5.74 22.38 -1.25
N ALA A 329 6.52 23.09 -2.07
CA ALA A 329 6.15 23.40 -3.46
C ALA A 329 6.08 22.14 -4.35
N LEU A 330 7.01 21.19 -4.19
CA LEU A 330 6.98 19.92 -4.92
C LEU A 330 5.81 19.05 -4.48
N LEU A 331 5.51 19.03 -3.18
CA LEU A 331 4.39 18.27 -2.62
C LEU A 331 3.05 18.85 -3.07
N ALA A 332 2.91 20.18 -3.10
CA ALA A 332 1.73 20.88 -3.59
C ALA A 332 1.47 20.70 -5.09
N ALA A 333 2.51 20.32 -5.86
CA ALA A 333 2.41 20.07 -7.30
C ALA A 333 2.08 18.61 -7.65
N ARG A 334 1.93 17.70 -6.67
CA ARG A 334 1.64 16.30 -6.96
C ARG A 334 0.25 16.13 -7.55
N PRO A 335 0.11 15.30 -8.61
CA PRO A 335 -1.20 14.97 -9.14
C PRO A 335 -1.98 14.15 -8.12
N ASP A 336 -3.31 14.25 -8.18
CA ASP A 336 -4.16 13.38 -7.38
C ASP A 336 -4.13 11.96 -7.95
N CYS A 337 -4.18 10.94 -7.10
CA CYS A 337 -4.00 9.55 -7.51
C CYS A 337 -5.06 9.06 -8.51
N TRP A 338 -6.26 9.64 -8.57
CA TRP A 338 -7.23 9.32 -9.63
C TRP A 338 -6.85 9.86 -11.01
N THR A 339 -5.99 10.88 -11.09
CA THR A 339 -5.49 11.42 -12.36
C THR A 339 -4.38 10.55 -12.94
N LEU A 340 -3.85 9.62 -12.14
CA LEU A 340 -3.00 8.58 -12.68
C LEU A 340 -3.80 7.80 -13.72
N ASP A 341 -3.07 7.37 -14.75
CA ASP A 341 -3.53 6.40 -15.71
C ASP A 341 -4.31 5.29 -14.98
N PRO A 342 -5.56 4.98 -15.36
CA PRO A 342 -6.32 3.88 -14.76
C PRO A 342 -5.54 2.55 -14.75
N LEU A 343 -4.59 2.39 -15.68
CA LEU A 343 -3.65 1.28 -15.78
C LEU A 343 -2.61 1.23 -14.66
N ARG A 344 -2.45 2.29 -13.86
CA ARG A 344 -1.41 2.41 -12.83
C ARG A 344 -2.02 2.43 -11.43
N THR A 345 -1.70 1.41 -10.66
CA THR A 345 -1.84 1.45 -9.20
C THR A 345 -0.94 2.55 -8.63
N PRO A 346 -1.43 3.38 -7.71
CA PRO A 346 -0.57 4.24 -6.90
C PRO A 346 0.56 3.42 -6.26
N LEU A 347 1.79 3.63 -6.74
CA LEU A 347 2.96 3.15 -6.00
C LEU A 347 3.02 3.88 -4.67
N GLY A 348 3.35 3.16 -3.61
CA GLY A 348 3.49 3.77 -2.29
C GLY A 348 4.29 2.91 -1.32
N HIS A 349 4.36 3.43 -0.10
CA HIS A 349 5.30 2.97 0.91
C HIS A 349 4.58 2.76 2.23
N TRP A 350 4.82 1.62 2.86
CA TRP A 350 4.33 1.33 4.20
C TRP A 350 5.34 1.85 5.23
N VAL A 351 5.08 3.04 5.77
CA VAL A 351 5.95 3.65 6.78
C VAL A 351 5.34 3.49 8.17
N PRO A 352 6.15 3.40 9.24
CA PRO A 352 5.63 3.36 10.60
C PRO A 352 4.67 4.53 10.85
N SER A 353 3.53 4.24 11.48
CA SER A 353 2.60 5.28 11.91
C SER A 353 3.27 6.24 12.89
N ASN A 354 2.68 7.42 13.05
CA ASN A 354 3.15 8.39 14.02
C ASN A 354 3.25 7.75 15.42
N PRO A 355 4.38 7.88 16.15
CA PRO A 355 4.52 7.29 17.48
C PRO A 355 3.42 7.70 18.46
N HIS A 356 2.87 8.91 18.31
CA HIS A 356 1.75 9.35 19.12
C HIS A 356 0.50 8.51 18.87
N ASP A 357 0.21 8.16 17.62
CA ASP A 357 -0.97 7.35 17.26
C ASP A 357 -0.80 5.87 17.62
N LEU A 358 0.45 5.39 17.74
CA LEU A 358 0.71 4.05 18.28
C LEU A 358 0.38 3.94 19.77
N VAL A 359 0.59 5.02 20.53
CA VAL A 359 0.33 5.06 21.99
C VAL A 359 -1.10 5.52 22.29
N TYR A 360 -1.58 6.49 21.52
CA TYR A 360 -2.89 7.12 21.64
C TYR A 360 -3.58 7.10 20.28
N PRO A 361 -4.01 5.92 19.81
CA PRO A 361 -4.66 5.83 18.52
C PRO A 361 -5.92 6.69 18.53
N PRO A 362 -6.15 7.52 17.50
CA PRO A 362 -7.34 8.36 17.45
C PRO A 362 -8.62 7.53 17.28
N LEU A 363 -8.49 6.22 17.02
CA LEU A 363 -9.56 5.28 16.81
C LEU A 363 -9.42 4.05 17.69
N PRO A 364 -10.53 3.36 18.00
CA PRO A 364 -10.48 1.98 18.46
C PRO A 364 -9.80 1.11 17.40
N VAL A 365 -8.66 0.53 17.76
CA VAL A 365 -7.92 -0.40 16.90
C VAL A 365 -8.30 -1.82 17.26
N PRO A 366 -8.63 -2.70 16.28
CA PRO A 366 -8.88 -4.10 16.57
C PRO A 366 -7.64 -4.75 17.19
N VAL A 367 -7.84 -5.35 18.37
CA VAL A 367 -6.80 -6.07 19.10
C VAL A 367 -7.12 -7.56 19.04
N LYS A 368 -6.20 -8.36 18.51
CA LYS A 368 -6.28 -9.82 18.55
C LYS A 368 -5.00 -10.37 19.17
N HIS A 369 -5.14 -11.29 20.12
CA HIS A 369 -4.01 -11.82 20.90
C HIS A 369 -3.13 -10.72 21.53
N SER A 370 -3.76 -9.67 22.09
CA SER A 370 -3.08 -8.52 22.71
C SER A 370 -2.19 -7.70 21.78
N ARG A 371 -2.31 -7.89 20.45
CA ARG A 371 -1.59 -7.10 19.43
C ARG A 371 -2.60 -6.31 18.58
N PRO A 372 -2.37 -5.00 18.38
CA PRO A 372 -3.09 -4.23 17.37
C PRO A 372 -2.86 -4.82 15.98
N MET A 373 -3.93 -5.03 15.20
CA MET A 373 -3.83 -5.52 13.82
C MET A 373 -3.82 -4.39 12.77
N ALA A 374 -4.20 -3.18 13.18
CA ALA A 374 -4.16 -1.96 12.39
C ALA A 374 -3.52 -0.80 13.18
N GLY A 375 -3.39 0.36 12.57
CA GLY A 375 -2.73 1.55 13.09
C GLY A 375 -1.20 1.44 13.18
N LEU A 376 -0.56 0.35 12.73
CA LEU A 376 0.88 0.14 12.91
C LEU A 376 1.72 0.84 11.84
N TYR A 377 1.23 0.80 10.60
CA TYR A 377 1.85 1.42 9.45
C TYR A 377 0.83 2.26 8.69
N SER A 378 1.32 3.33 8.05
CA SER A 378 0.56 4.18 7.15
C SER A 378 1.07 3.97 5.73
N PHE A 379 0.15 3.87 4.78
CA PHE A 379 0.49 3.84 3.37
C PHE A 379 0.65 5.28 2.84
N VAL A 380 1.78 5.56 2.20
CA VAL A 380 2.08 6.87 1.61
C VAL A 380 2.32 6.70 0.11
N PRO A 381 1.44 7.24 -0.76
CA PRO A 381 1.67 7.21 -2.21
C PRO A 381 2.88 8.09 -2.61
N SER A 382 3.73 7.60 -3.51
CA SER A 382 5.02 8.23 -3.86
C SER A 382 5.03 9.09 -5.12
N SER A 383 3.96 9.04 -5.91
CA SER A 383 3.83 9.78 -7.18
C SER A 383 2.57 10.62 -7.28
N CYS A 384 1.71 10.52 -6.28
CA CYS A 384 0.42 11.19 -6.23
C CYS A 384 0.02 11.46 -4.78
N THR A 385 -1.09 12.15 -4.59
CA THR A 385 -1.76 12.30 -3.30
C THR A 385 -3.17 11.77 -3.43
N TRP A 386 -3.66 11.03 -2.44
CA TRP A 386 -5.10 10.91 -2.31
C TRP A 386 -5.63 12.24 -1.81
N ASP A 387 -6.40 12.93 -2.65
CA ASP A 387 -7.07 14.17 -2.27
C ASP A 387 -8.57 14.05 -2.52
N HIS A 388 -9.21 13.11 -1.85
CA HIS A 388 -10.67 12.99 -1.90
C HIS A 388 -11.26 12.98 -0.50
N ASP A 389 -12.50 13.45 -0.43
CA ASP A 389 -13.26 13.55 0.80
C ASP A 389 -13.55 12.17 1.41
N GLY A 390 -13.54 11.10 0.62
CA GLY A 390 -13.74 9.72 1.12
C GLY A 390 -12.58 9.14 1.94
N LEU A 391 -11.49 9.89 2.14
CA LEU A 391 -10.43 9.51 3.06
C LEU A 391 -10.96 9.43 4.49
N ARG A 392 -10.38 8.53 5.29
CA ARG A 392 -10.71 8.45 6.71
C ARG A 392 -10.45 9.81 7.41
N PHE A 393 -11.32 10.18 8.35
CA PHE A 393 -11.31 11.43 9.12
C PHE A 393 -11.63 12.73 8.36
N ARG A 394 -11.91 12.66 7.04
CA ARG A 394 -12.42 13.82 6.30
C ARG A 394 -13.95 13.89 6.38
N ASP A 395 -14.51 15.03 5.97
CA ASP A 395 -15.96 15.18 5.81
C ASP A 395 -16.42 14.44 4.53
N HIS A 396 -17.18 13.36 4.71
CA HIS A 396 -17.65 12.50 3.62
C HIS A 396 -18.88 13.02 2.89
N SER A 397 -19.42 14.19 3.29
CA SER A 397 -20.67 14.72 2.77
C SER A 397 -20.73 14.77 1.23
N SER A 398 -19.61 15.13 0.58
CA SER A 398 -19.55 15.21 -0.88
C SER A 398 -19.62 13.84 -1.57
N CYS A 399 -19.16 12.75 -0.91
CA CYS A 399 -19.19 11.39 -1.45
C CYS A 399 -20.61 10.84 -1.63
N VAL A 400 -21.54 11.34 -0.81
CA VAL A 400 -22.91 10.84 -0.69
C VAL A 400 -23.95 11.90 -1.04
N GLU A 401 -23.52 13.09 -1.46
CA GLU A 401 -24.39 14.16 -1.95
C GLU A 401 -25.12 13.75 -3.23
N ARG A 402 -24.40 13.07 -4.14
CA ARG A 402 -24.93 12.66 -5.44
C ARG A 402 -25.45 11.24 -5.37
N GLU A 403 -26.55 11.01 -6.07
CA GLU A 403 -27.03 9.66 -6.26
C GLU A 403 -25.95 8.83 -6.98
N HIS A 404 -25.64 7.66 -6.41
CA HIS A 404 -24.75 6.64 -6.98
C HIS A 404 -25.16 5.25 -6.48
N ALA A 405 -25.12 4.25 -7.34
CA ALA A 405 -25.43 2.87 -7.02
C ALA A 405 -24.26 1.98 -7.46
N ALA A 406 -23.61 1.32 -6.50
CA ALA A 406 -22.50 0.41 -6.76
C ALA A 406 -22.86 -1.04 -6.44
N PHE A 407 -22.59 -1.93 -7.39
CA PHE A 407 -22.77 -3.37 -7.27
C PHE A 407 -21.42 -4.06 -7.10
N PHE A 408 -21.31 -4.90 -6.08
CA PHE A 408 -20.14 -5.72 -5.79
C PHE A 408 -20.51 -7.18 -6.01
N LEU A 409 -19.79 -7.86 -6.88
CA LEU A 409 -19.97 -9.27 -7.21
C LEU A 409 -18.66 -10.00 -6.92
N GLY A 410 -18.69 -11.11 -6.20
CA GLY A 410 -17.45 -11.86 -5.97
C GLY A 410 -17.35 -12.57 -4.65
N ASP A 411 -16.11 -12.73 -4.20
CA ASP A 411 -15.75 -13.39 -2.97
C ASP A 411 -15.76 -12.47 -1.72
N SER A 412 -15.12 -12.92 -0.65
CA SER A 412 -15.07 -12.22 0.63
C SER A 412 -14.27 -10.92 0.59
N HIS A 413 -13.44 -10.70 -0.43
CA HIS A 413 -12.65 -9.48 -0.56
C HIS A 413 -13.47 -8.34 -1.19
N ALA A 414 -14.34 -8.63 -2.17
CA ALA A 414 -15.37 -7.66 -2.61
C ALA A 414 -16.32 -7.28 -1.47
N ARG A 415 -16.71 -8.26 -0.64
CA ARG A 415 -17.51 -7.99 0.56
C ARG A 415 -16.76 -7.10 1.55
N GLY A 416 -15.46 -7.32 1.75
CA GLY A 416 -14.60 -6.50 2.59
C GLY A 416 -14.58 -5.03 2.15
N VAL A 417 -14.36 -4.76 0.84
CA VAL A 417 -14.41 -3.38 0.32
C VAL A 417 -15.79 -2.76 0.52
N TYR A 418 -16.86 -3.50 0.23
CA TYR A 418 -18.23 -3.05 0.47
C TYR A 418 -18.43 -2.62 1.95
N ASP A 419 -17.99 -3.44 2.91
CA ASP A 419 -18.18 -3.17 4.33
C ASP A 419 -17.35 -1.96 4.78
N VAL A 420 -16.07 -1.86 4.37
CA VAL A 420 -15.20 -0.73 4.71
C VAL A 420 -15.76 0.58 4.15
N VAL A 421 -16.18 0.61 2.88
CA VAL A 421 -16.75 1.80 2.24
C VAL A 421 -18.04 2.22 2.93
N LYS A 422 -18.95 1.28 3.18
CA LYS A 422 -20.22 1.56 3.86
C LYS A 422 -19.99 2.07 5.28
N HIS A 423 -19.11 1.41 6.03
CA HIS A 423 -18.76 1.78 7.41
C HIS A 423 -18.21 3.19 7.47
N ARG A 424 -17.19 3.46 6.64
CA ARG A 424 -16.52 4.75 6.58
C ARG A 424 -17.47 5.88 6.18
N LEU A 425 -18.11 5.77 5.01
CA LEU A 425 -19.00 6.83 4.50
C LEU A 425 -20.26 7.01 5.36
N GLY A 426 -20.63 6.01 6.16
CA GLY A 426 -21.68 6.12 7.18
C GLY A 426 -21.32 6.99 8.39
N GLY A 427 -20.13 7.60 8.40
CA GLY A 427 -19.66 8.47 9.48
C GLY A 427 -19.06 7.72 10.66
N ASN A 428 -18.76 6.42 10.51
CA ASN A 428 -18.05 5.69 11.56
C ASN A 428 -16.57 6.02 11.50
N ASP A 429 -16.01 6.32 12.67
CA ASP A 429 -14.61 6.69 12.82
C ASP A 429 -13.72 5.43 12.92
N SER A 430 -14.20 4.34 13.51
CA SER A 430 -13.42 3.11 13.75
C SER A 430 -12.96 2.36 12.50
N VAL A 431 -12.03 1.42 12.69
CA VAL A 431 -11.65 0.43 11.66
C VAL A 431 -12.75 -0.62 11.54
N GLU A 432 -13.19 -0.92 10.33
CA GLU A 432 -14.06 -2.07 10.08
C GLU A 432 -13.22 -3.35 10.12
N ASP A 433 -13.43 -4.15 11.16
CA ASP A 433 -12.66 -5.37 11.43
C ASP A 433 -13.49 -6.65 11.26
N LYS A 434 -14.78 -6.52 10.93
CA LYS A 434 -15.72 -7.64 10.83
C LYS A 434 -16.59 -7.50 9.59
N SER A 435 -16.64 -8.56 8.80
CA SER A 435 -17.59 -8.66 7.70
C SER A 435 -18.58 -9.78 8.01
N MET A 436 -19.84 -9.44 8.27
CA MET A 436 -20.91 -10.45 8.40
C MET A 436 -20.94 -11.35 7.16
N LYS A 437 -20.82 -12.67 7.32
CA LYS A 437 -20.91 -13.62 6.21
C LYS A 437 -22.36 -13.70 5.73
N ALA A 438 -22.63 -13.14 4.57
CA ALA A 438 -23.95 -13.18 3.94
C ALA A 438 -23.80 -13.33 2.42
N ASP A 439 -24.74 -14.06 1.81
CA ASP A 439 -24.80 -14.26 0.35
C ASP A 439 -25.18 -12.98 -0.39
N SER A 440 -25.86 -12.07 0.29
CA SER A 440 -26.14 -10.73 -0.22
C SER A 440 -26.13 -9.71 0.91
N LYS A 441 -25.73 -8.49 0.58
CA LYS A 441 -25.84 -7.33 1.47
C LYS A 441 -26.37 -6.16 0.68
N ARG A 442 -27.23 -5.36 1.31
CA ARG A 442 -27.72 -4.10 0.76
C ARG A 442 -27.54 -3.02 1.80
N GLY A 443 -27.15 -1.85 1.35
CA GLY A 443 -26.85 -0.71 2.20
C GLY A 443 -27.14 0.58 1.47
N LYS A 444 -27.59 1.58 2.23
CA LYS A 444 -27.73 2.95 1.74
C LYS A 444 -27.06 3.88 2.73
N VAL A 445 -26.25 4.79 2.22
CA VAL A 445 -25.61 5.89 2.96
C VAL A 445 -25.98 7.16 2.20
N ASP A 446 -26.96 7.91 2.73
CA ASP A 446 -27.60 9.04 2.05
C ASP A 446 -27.95 8.71 0.58
N ASN A 447 -27.31 9.33 -0.42
CA ASN A 447 -27.61 9.07 -1.83
C ASN A 447 -26.75 7.97 -2.48
N LEU A 448 -25.86 7.32 -1.70
CA LEU A 448 -25.09 6.16 -2.14
C LEU A 448 -25.82 4.86 -1.79
N TYR A 449 -26.19 4.09 -2.82
CA TYR A 449 -26.68 2.73 -2.69
C TYR A 449 -25.55 1.73 -2.98
N LEU A 450 -25.41 0.72 -2.12
CA LEU A 450 -24.41 -0.32 -2.24
C LEU A 450 -25.11 -1.68 -2.17
N GLU A 451 -24.75 -2.59 -3.06
CA GLU A 451 -25.21 -3.98 -3.00
C GLU A 451 -24.04 -4.93 -3.23
N PHE A 452 -23.92 -5.93 -2.38
CA PHE A 452 -22.98 -7.04 -2.53
C PHE A 452 -23.75 -8.33 -2.82
N ARG A 453 -23.23 -9.14 -3.73
CA ARG A 453 -23.69 -10.50 -4.01
C ARG A 453 -22.50 -11.45 -4.03
N TRP A 454 -22.62 -12.52 -3.25
CA TRP A 454 -21.64 -13.59 -3.18
C TRP A 454 -21.67 -14.40 -4.48
N ASP A 455 -20.54 -14.37 -5.18
CA ASP A 455 -20.29 -15.11 -6.41
C ASP A 455 -18.79 -15.30 -6.64
N PRO A 456 -18.11 -16.09 -5.79
CA PRO A 456 -16.66 -16.19 -5.79
C PRO A 456 -16.07 -16.74 -7.09
N PHE A 457 -16.89 -17.34 -7.95
CA PHE A 457 -16.50 -17.97 -9.22
C PHE A 457 -17.08 -17.26 -10.45
N LEU A 458 -17.81 -16.14 -10.26
CA LEU A 458 -18.44 -15.36 -11.33
C LEU A 458 -19.43 -16.16 -12.20
N GLU A 459 -20.17 -17.07 -11.58
CA GLU A 459 -21.15 -17.94 -12.25
C GLU A 459 -22.60 -17.47 -12.05
N ALA A 460 -22.84 -16.44 -11.23
CA ALA A 460 -24.17 -16.01 -10.87
C ALA A 460 -24.89 -15.35 -12.04
N ASP A 461 -26.13 -15.80 -12.27
CA ASP A 461 -27.03 -15.12 -13.18
C ASP A 461 -27.60 -13.85 -12.51
N VAL A 462 -27.15 -12.69 -12.98
CA VAL A 462 -27.63 -11.37 -12.54
C VAL A 462 -28.61 -10.83 -13.58
N SER A 463 -29.89 -10.70 -13.20
CA SER A 463 -30.93 -10.29 -14.13
C SER A 463 -30.70 -8.87 -14.66
N CYS A 464 -31.21 -8.58 -15.85
CA CYS A 464 -31.20 -7.22 -16.38
C CYS A 464 -31.96 -6.25 -15.47
N GLU A 465 -33.01 -6.71 -14.78
CA GLU A 465 -33.73 -5.90 -13.76
C GLU A 465 -32.79 -5.41 -12.66
N THR A 466 -31.85 -6.24 -12.20
CA THR A 466 -30.83 -5.83 -11.23
C THR A 466 -29.81 -4.90 -11.87
N ILE A 467 -29.23 -5.29 -13.01
CA ILE A 467 -28.13 -4.59 -13.69
C ILE A 467 -28.46 -3.11 -13.94
N VAL A 468 -29.66 -2.82 -14.46
CA VAL A 468 -30.04 -1.46 -14.87
C VAL A 468 -30.15 -0.45 -13.72
N ASN A 469 -30.06 -0.91 -12.47
CA ASN A 469 -30.15 -0.06 -11.28
C ASN A 469 -28.79 0.42 -10.77
N PHE A 470 -27.67 0.02 -11.39
CA PHE A 470 -26.33 0.35 -10.91
C PHE A 470 -25.53 1.19 -11.90
N ASP A 471 -24.71 2.08 -11.37
CA ASP A 471 -23.79 2.92 -12.14
C ASP A 471 -22.37 2.33 -12.22
N SER A 472 -22.06 1.40 -11.33
CA SER A 472 -20.74 0.77 -11.28
C SER A 472 -20.80 -0.67 -10.80
N PHE A 473 -19.93 -1.51 -11.37
CA PHE A 473 -19.80 -2.93 -11.09
C PHE A 473 -18.37 -3.21 -10.62
N THR A 474 -18.24 -3.82 -9.45
CA THR A 474 -16.95 -4.19 -8.85
C THR A 474 -16.89 -5.68 -8.70
N VAL A 475 -15.80 -6.30 -9.16
CA VAL A 475 -15.64 -7.75 -9.21
C VAL A 475 -14.39 -8.18 -8.43
N SER A 476 -14.51 -9.25 -7.64
CA SER A 476 -13.39 -9.90 -6.93
C SER A 476 -13.49 -11.42 -7.05
N THR A 477 -12.46 -12.08 -7.53
CA THR A 477 -12.40 -13.55 -7.66
C THR A 477 -10.94 -14.03 -7.67
N GLY A 478 -10.72 -15.34 -7.73
CA GLY A 478 -9.40 -15.97 -7.74
C GLY A 478 -8.98 -16.55 -6.40
N SER A 479 -9.29 -15.89 -5.28
CA SER A 479 -8.94 -16.38 -3.94
C SER A 479 -9.61 -17.72 -3.63
N HIS A 480 -10.91 -17.83 -3.94
CA HIS A 480 -11.67 -19.08 -3.79
C HIS A 480 -11.32 -20.12 -4.86
N ASP A 481 -11.06 -19.71 -6.11
CA ASP A 481 -10.59 -20.63 -7.14
C ASP A 481 -9.28 -21.29 -6.72
N ALA A 482 -8.31 -20.50 -6.27
CA ALA A 482 -7.02 -21.01 -5.81
C ALA A 482 -7.13 -21.85 -4.53
N CYS A 483 -8.08 -21.54 -3.64
CA CYS A 483 -8.27 -22.29 -2.40
C CYS A 483 -8.97 -23.64 -2.61
N TRP A 484 -9.97 -23.73 -3.50
CA TRP A 484 -10.89 -24.88 -3.56
C TRP A 484 -10.85 -25.63 -4.89
N ASN A 485 -10.61 -24.93 -5.98
CA ASN A 485 -10.68 -25.49 -7.34
C ASN A 485 -9.27 -25.79 -7.88
N CYS A 486 -8.30 -24.96 -7.48
CA CYS A 486 -6.92 -24.94 -7.94
C CYS A 486 -6.79 -25.13 -9.47
N PRO A 487 -7.57 -24.39 -10.29
CA PRO A 487 -7.63 -24.62 -11.73
C PRO A 487 -6.25 -24.39 -12.37
N PRO A 488 -5.96 -25.05 -13.51
CA PRO A 488 -4.83 -24.67 -14.34
C PRO A 488 -4.87 -23.17 -14.65
N THR A 489 -3.72 -22.52 -14.60
CA THR A 489 -3.61 -21.05 -14.73
C THR A 489 -4.20 -20.56 -16.04
N ALA A 490 -3.92 -21.22 -17.17
CA ALA A 490 -4.49 -20.87 -18.47
C ALA A 490 -6.02 -20.93 -18.49
N SER A 491 -6.62 -21.93 -17.82
CA SER A 491 -8.08 -22.06 -17.74
C SER A 491 -8.70 -20.93 -16.91
N TRP A 492 -8.07 -20.55 -15.80
CA TRP A 492 -8.55 -19.45 -14.96
C TRP A 492 -8.44 -18.10 -15.68
N LEU A 493 -7.30 -17.82 -16.31
CA LEU A 493 -7.07 -16.59 -17.09
C LEU A 493 -8.04 -16.47 -18.27
N SER A 494 -8.27 -17.57 -19.01
CA SER A 494 -9.23 -17.56 -20.11
C SER A 494 -10.67 -17.30 -19.64
N SER A 495 -11.07 -17.86 -18.49
CA SER A 495 -12.38 -17.60 -17.90
C SER A 495 -12.55 -16.12 -17.53
N LEU A 496 -11.53 -15.52 -16.91
CA LEU A 496 -11.55 -14.12 -16.53
C LEU A 496 -11.54 -13.16 -17.72
N ASP A 497 -10.69 -13.40 -18.72
CA ASP A 497 -10.67 -12.59 -19.94
C ASP A 497 -12.04 -12.62 -20.64
N ASN A 498 -12.66 -13.81 -20.76
CA ASN A 498 -14.01 -13.94 -21.29
C ASN A 498 -15.05 -13.18 -20.45
N PHE A 499 -14.94 -13.20 -19.12
CA PHE A 499 -15.82 -12.42 -18.24
C PHE A 499 -15.65 -10.91 -18.48
N PHE A 500 -14.40 -10.41 -18.51
CA PHE A 500 -14.12 -9.00 -18.74
C PHE A 500 -14.60 -8.52 -20.12
N ALA A 501 -14.56 -9.40 -21.12
CA ALA A 501 -15.07 -9.15 -22.46
C ALA A 501 -16.62 -9.05 -22.51
N THR A 502 -17.30 -10.03 -21.93
CA THR A 502 -18.73 -10.25 -22.14
C THR A 502 -19.62 -9.51 -21.16
N TRP A 503 -19.11 -9.19 -19.96
CA TRP A 503 -19.90 -8.51 -18.93
C TRP A 503 -20.29 -7.07 -19.33
N PRO A 504 -19.38 -6.21 -19.85
CA PRO A 504 -19.77 -4.88 -20.33
C PRO A 504 -20.83 -4.93 -21.45
N GLU A 505 -20.72 -5.89 -22.38
CA GLU A 505 -21.71 -6.09 -23.45
C GLU A 505 -23.08 -6.47 -22.89
N ARG A 506 -23.12 -7.39 -21.91
CA ARG A 506 -24.34 -7.77 -21.20
C ARG A 506 -24.98 -6.57 -20.51
N VAL A 507 -24.18 -5.77 -19.82
CA VAL A 507 -24.66 -4.55 -19.13
C VAL A 507 -25.25 -3.57 -20.15
N ALA A 508 -24.55 -3.32 -21.26
CA ALA A 508 -25.03 -2.45 -22.34
C ALA A 508 -26.36 -2.96 -22.93
N ALA A 509 -26.49 -4.26 -23.19
CA ALA A 509 -27.72 -4.87 -23.69
C ALA A 509 -28.89 -4.70 -22.70
N CYS A 510 -28.67 -4.95 -21.41
CA CYS A 510 -29.70 -4.75 -20.38
C CYS A 510 -30.18 -3.29 -20.30
N HIS A 511 -29.27 -2.32 -20.48
CA HIS A 511 -29.65 -0.90 -20.52
C HIS A 511 -30.40 -0.52 -21.80
N ALA A 512 -30.07 -1.13 -22.94
CA ALA A 512 -30.76 -0.88 -24.22
C ALA A 512 -32.19 -1.44 -24.22
N ASP A 513 -32.39 -2.61 -23.61
CA ASP A 513 -33.69 -3.28 -23.55
C ASP A 513 -34.60 -2.75 -22.43
N ALA A 514 -34.05 -1.93 -21.51
CA ALA A 514 -34.83 -1.35 -20.43
C ALA A 514 -35.96 -0.49 -21.03
N PRO A 515 -37.24 -0.75 -20.70
CA PRO A 515 -38.35 -0.03 -21.31
C PRO A 515 -38.19 1.47 -21.13
N ASN A 516 -38.31 2.22 -22.24
CA ASN A 516 -38.29 3.67 -22.24
C ASN A 516 -39.32 4.16 -21.22
N PRO A 517 -38.91 4.84 -20.14
CA PRO A 517 -39.81 5.21 -19.07
C PRO A 517 -40.71 6.34 -19.57
N SER A 518 -41.86 5.97 -20.13
CA SER A 518 -42.92 6.92 -20.48
C SER A 518 -43.63 7.50 -19.26
N ASP A 519 -43.21 7.15 -18.03
CA ASP A 519 -43.88 7.56 -16.79
C ASP A 519 -42.95 8.26 -15.77
N SER A 520 -42.74 9.54 -16.05
CA SER A 520 -42.58 10.75 -15.22
C SER A 520 -42.03 10.78 -13.77
N THR A 521 -41.73 9.71 -13.04
CA THR A 521 -41.20 9.84 -11.67
C THR A 521 -39.77 9.33 -11.52
N ARG A 522 -38.86 10.14 -12.08
CA ARG A 522 -37.41 10.18 -11.78
C ARG A 522 -36.65 8.89 -12.05
N ARG A 523 -36.45 8.55 -13.33
CA ARG A 523 -35.35 7.64 -13.70
C ARG A 523 -34.10 8.46 -14.05
N ARG A 524 -33.01 8.13 -13.37
CA ARG A 524 -31.65 8.64 -13.57
C ARG A 524 -31.26 8.49 -15.04
N THR A 525 -30.74 9.54 -15.68
CA THR A 525 -30.15 9.41 -17.03
C THR A 525 -29.06 8.33 -16.97
N PRO A 526 -29.07 7.32 -17.85
CA PRO A 526 -28.09 6.24 -17.79
C PRO A 526 -26.69 6.84 -17.90
N LYS A 527 -25.94 6.81 -16.79
CA LYS A 527 -24.50 7.07 -16.83
C LYS A 527 -23.85 5.88 -17.52
N GLN A 528 -22.78 6.11 -18.28
CA GLN A 528 -21.96 5.00 -18.75
C GLN A 528 -21.47 4.20 -17.53
N PRO A 529 -21.80 2.90 -17.44
CA PRO A 529 -21.40 2.10 -16.29
C PRO A 529 -19.88 2.01 -16.18
N ARG A 530 -19.39 1.96 -14.94
CA ARG A 530 -17.95 1.77 -14.65
C ARG A 530 -17.69 0.37 -14.14
N TYR A 531 -16.51 -0.16 -14.44
CA TYR A 531 -16.15 -1.54 -14.12
C TYR A 531 -14.84 -1.57 -13.35
N PHE A 532 -14.83 -2.24 -12.20
CA PHE A 532 -13.69 -2.34 -11.30
C PHE A 532 -13.34 -3.80 -11.05
N PHE A 533 -12.07 -4.16 -11.16
CA PHE A 533 -11.53 -5.46 -10.76
C PHE A 533 -10.66 -5.29 -9.51
N LEU A 534 -11.02 -6.01 -8.46
CA LEU A 534 -10.21 -6.18 -7.26
C LEU A 534 -9.39 -7.46 -7.44
N ASN A 535 -8.07 -7.33 -7.56
CA ASN A 535 -7.21 -8.50 -7.69
C ASN A 535 -7.08 -9.26 -6.34
N VAL A 536 -6.46 -10.43 -6.36
CA VAL A 536 -6.35 -11.30 -5.18
C VAL A 536 -5.35 -10.71 -4.19
N PRO A 537 -5.66 -10.59 -2.89
CA PRO A 537 -4.71 -10.08 -1.90
C PRO A 537 -3.52 -11.02 -1.73
N SER A 538 -2.40 -10.46 -1.27
CA SER A 538 -1.31 -11.25 -0.70
C SER A 538 -1.77 -11.91 0.59
N THR A 539 -1.61 -13.24 0.67
CA THR A 539 -1.99 -14.03 1.83
C THR A 539 -0.76 -14.52 2.58
N HIS A 540 -0.91 -14.79 3.87
CA HIS A 540 0.15 -15.44 4.65
C HIS A 540 0.46 -16.83 4.05
N PRO A 541 1.71 -17.30 3.97
CA PRO A 541 2.02 -18.58 3.34
C PRO A 541 1.52 -19.81 4.13
N GLN A 542 1.31 -19.67 5.44
CA GLN A 542 0.69 -20.74 6.25
C GLN A 542 -0.83 -20.64 6.14
N LEU A 543 -1.40 -21.43 5.22
CA LEU A 543 -2.83 -21.52 4.95
C LEU A 543 -3.39 -22.90 5.32
N HIS A 544 -4.71 -23.06 5.14
CA HIS A 544 -5.45 -24.29 5.42
C HIS A 544 -5.00 -25.48 4.55
N ASN A 545 -5.47 -26.68 4.91
CA ASN A 545 -5.25 -27.87 4.09
C ASN A 545 -5.98 -27.73 2.75
N HIS A 546 -5.38 -28.27 1.67
CA HIS A 546 -5.88 -28.22 0.28
C HIS A 546 -5.85 -26.86 -0.41
N ASP A 547 -5.29 -25.84 0.23
CA ASP A 547 -5.14 -24.52 -0.35
C ASP A 547 -3.94 -24.48 -1.33
N CYS A 548 -4.18 -24.04 -2.56
CA CYS A 548 -3.14 -23.92 -3.58
C CYS A 548 -2.65 -22.48 -3.77
N ARG A 549 -3.10 -21.55 -2.93
CA ARG A 549 -2.58 -20.19 -2.91
C ARG A 549 -1.13 -20.18 -2.46
N THR A 550 -0.29 -19.60 -3.30
CA THR A 550 1.10 -19.29 -3.02
C THR A 550 1.36 -17.87 -3.51
N GLY A 551 2.30 -17.16 -2.90
CA GLY A 551 2.67 -15.80 -3.32
C GLY A 551 2.98 -15.71 -4.83
N PRO A 552 3.90 -16.55 -5.37
CA PRO A 552 4.24 -16.48 -6.79
C PRO A 552 3.08 -16.76 -7.75
N ARG A 553 2.21 -17.73 -7.42
CA ARG A 553 1.03 -18.05 -8.26
C ARG A 553 0.03 -16.89 -8.26
N MET A 554 -0.30 -16.36 -7.09
CA MET A 554 -1.25 -15.24 -6.97
C MET A 554 -0.69 -13.98 -7.64
N HIS A 555 0.60 -13.72 -7.50
CA HIS A 555 1.26 -12.61 -8.18
C HIS A 555 1.11 -12.71 -9.71
N TYR A 556 1.43 -13.86 -10.30
CA TYR A 556 1.28 -14.07 -11.74
C TYR A 556 -0.18 -13.91 -12.19
N TRP A 557 -1.12 -14.53 -11.46
CA TRP A 557 -2.55 -14.41 -11.72
C TRP A 557 -3.03 -12.96 -11.72
N ASN A 558 -2.60 -12.19 -10.72
CA ASN A 558 -2.98 -10.79 -10.58
C ASN A 558 -2.41 -9.92 -11.71
N VAL A 559 -1.14 -10.11 -12.10
CA VAL A 559 -0.53 -9.36 -13.21
C VAL A 559 -1.29 -9.61 -14.51
N GLN A 560 -1.48 -10.89 -14.86
CA GLN A 560 -2.14 -11.26 -16.12
C GLN A 560 -3.63 -10.90 -16.14
N ALA A 561 -4.35 -11.08 -15.03
CA ALA A 561 -5.76 -10.70 -14.94
C ALA A 561 -5.94 -9.17 -14.95
N ALA A 562 -5.02 -8.41 -14.34
CA ALA A 562 -5.05 -6.95 -14.40
C ALA A 562 -4.83 -6.47 -15.84
N GLU A 563 -3.81 -7.00 -16.55
CA GLU A 563 -3.58 -6.68 -17.96
C GLU A 563 -4.83 -6.94 -18.82
N ALA A 564 -5.43 -8.12 -18.70
CA ALA A 564 -6.67 -8.46 -19.41
C ALA A 564 -7.83 -7.52 -19.04
N ALA A 565 -8.05 -7.22 -17.76
CA ALA A 565 -9.12 -6.32 -17.31
C ALA A 565 -8.96 -4.93 -17.95
N LEU A 566 -7.76 -4.39 -17.90
CA LEU A 566 -7.42 -3.07 -18.43
C LEU A 566 -7.61 -3.00 -19.96
N GLU A 567 -7.18 -4.02 -20.71
CA GLU A 567 -7.42 -4.11 -22.15
C GLU A 567 -8.91 -4.12 -22.53
N ARG A 568 -9.77 -4.60 -21.63
CA ARG A 568 -11.24 -4.59 -21.79
C ARG A 568 -11.92 -3.35 -21.19
N GLY A 569 -11.15 -2.33 -20.79
CA GLY A 569 -11.68 -1.06 -20.26
C GLY A 569 -12.16 -1.12 -18.82
N TRP A 570 -11.74 -2.12 -18.04
CA TRP A 570 -11.93 -2.14 -16.60
C TRP A 570 -10.86 -1.30 -15.90
N GLU A 571 -11.16 -0.83 -14.70
CA GLU A 571 -10.18 -0.22 -13.79
C GLU A 571 -9.75 -1.26 -12.74
N VAL A 572 -8.48 -1.28 -12.37
CA VAL A 572 -7.96 -2.27 -11.40
C VAL A 572 -7.65 -1.59 -10.07
N VAL A 573 -8.12 -2.20 -8.97
CA VAL A 573 -7.65 -1.91 -7.62
C VAL A 573 -6.71 -3.04 -7.22
N ASP A 574 -5.43 -2.72 -7.06
CA ASP A 574 -4.38 -3.69 -6.80
C ASP A 574 -4.25 -3.99 -5.30
N VAL A 575 -5.23 -4.77 -4.83
CA VAL A 575 -5.30 -5.29 -3.46
C VAL A 575 -4.02 -6.06 -3.09
N GLU A 576 -3.41 -6.80 -4.02
CA GLU A 576 -2.14 -7.49 -3.79
C GLU A 576 -1.07 -6.51 -3.32
N ALA A 577 -0.83 -5.42 -4.06
CA ALA A 577 0.20 -4.45 -3.74
C ALA A 577 0.01 -3.82 -2.35
N TYR A 578 -1.23 -3.49 -1.97
CA TYR A 578 -1.52 -2.94 -0.65
C TYR A 578 -1.34 -3.96 0.47
N THR A 579 -1.67 -5.22 0.24
CA THR A 579 -1.66 -6.26 1.28
C THR A 579 -0.30 -6.93 1.47
N LYS A 580 0.57 -6.86 0.47
CA LYS A 580 1.87 -7.57 0.44
C LYS A 580 2.75 -7.31 1.65
N ALA A 581 2.94 -6.04 2.01
CA ALA A 581 3.75 -5.66 3.18
C ALA A 581 3.14 -6.14 4.50
N GLY A 582 1.80 -6.20 4.59
CA GLY A 582 1.05 -6.59 5.78
C GLY A 582 0.66 -8.07 5.85
N GLN A 583 1.02 -8.89 4.87
CA GLN A 583 0.59 -10.29 4.79
C GLN A 583 1.00 -11.13 6.03
N ILE A 584 2.06 -10.74 6.73
CA ILE A 584 2.45 -11.41 7.98
C ILE A 584 1.47 -11.15 9.11
N ASP A 585 0.78 -10.02 9.07
CA ASP A 585 -0.17 -9.63 10.11
C ASP A 585 -1.54 -10.29 9.89
N SER A 586 -1.88 -10.69 8.66
CA SER A 586 -3.11 -11.46 8.41
C SER A 586 -3.12 -12.79 9.15
N ARG A 587 -1.95 -13.35 9.51
CA ARG A 587 -1.84 -14.56 10.35
C ARG A 587 -2.47 -14.40 11.73
N TYR A 588 -2.57 -13.17 12.24
CA TYR A 588 -3.27 -12.91 13.49
C TYR A 588 -4.77 -13.02 13.30
N GLY A 589 -5.27 -12.77 12.09
CA GLY A 589 -6.62 -13.09 11.61
C GLY A 589 -6.76 -14.56 11.24
N ASP A 590 -7.04 -14.84 9.97
CA ASP A 590 -7.14 -16.19 9.38
C ASP A 590 -6.11 -16.44 8.26
N GLY A 591 -5.14 -15.54 8.11
CA GLY A 591 -4.10 -15.60 7.08
C GLY A 591 -4.53 -15.15 5.68
N ILE A 592 -5.83 -14.91 5.46
CA ILE A 592 -6.42 -14.72 4.13
C ILE A 592 -7.01 -13.30 3.98
N HIS A 593 -7.78 -12.85 4.96
CA HIS A 593 -8.48 -11.57 4.86
C HIS A 593 -7.61 -10.41 5.34
N TYR A 594 -7.62 -9.32 4.57
CA TYR A 594 -6.97 -8.06 4.95
C TYR A 594 -7.89 -7.11 5.73
N LEU A 595 -9.17 -7.47 5.89
CA LEU A 595 -10.12 -6.69 6.70
C LEU A 595 -9.62 -6.60 8.16
N GLY A 596 -9.67 -5.41 8.74
CA GLY A 596 -9.11 -5.15 10.07
C GLY A 596 -7.58 -5.02 10.12
N LEU A 597 -6.89 -5.09 8.99
CA LEU A 597 -5.47 -4.76 8.86
C LEU A 597 -5.28 -3.35 8.31
N ASP A 598 -4.05 -2.81 8.44
CA ASP A 598 -3.66 -1.52 7.85
C ASP A 598 -3.99 -1.43 6.35
N ALA A 599 -3.87 -2.55 5.63
CA ALA A 599 -4.10 -2.63 4.18
C ALA A 599 -5.55 -2.38 3.74
N ALA A 600 -6.55 -2.49 4.63
CA ALA A 600 -7.95 -2.25 4.26
C ALA A 600 -8.20 -0.79 3.86
N GLU A 601 -7.51 0.15 4.49
CA GLU A 601 -7.69 1.58 4.23
C GLU A 601 -7.24 2.03 2.85
N PRO A 602 -5.99 1.77 2.42
CA PRO A 602 -5.54 2.17 1.08
C PRO A 602 -6.31 1.46 -0.04
N VAL A 603 -6.81 0.24 0.20
CA VAL A 603 -7.70 -0.44 -0.77
C VAL A 603 -9.00 0.35 -0.94
N ALA A 604 -9.61 0.80 0.16
CA ALA A 604 -10.81 1.62 0.12
C ALA A 604 -10.56 3.03 -0.42
N ASP A 605 -9.39 3.63 -0.12
CA ASP A 605 -8.98 4.93 -0.66
C ASP A 605 -8.82 4.88 -2.18
N ASP A 606 -8.08 3.89 -2.70
CA ASP A 606 -7.92 3.68 -4.15
C ASP A 606 -9.27 3.40 -4.82
N PHE A 607 -10.10 2.54 -4.22
CA PHE A 607 -11.43 2.26 -4.74
C PHE A 607 -12.32 3.51 -4.77
N LEU A 608 -12.39 4.32 -3.71
CA LEU A 608 -13.22 5.53 -3.65
C LEU A 608 -12.71 6.63 -4.60
N SER A 609 -11.38 6.79 -4.66
CA SER A 609 -10.69 7.66 -5.61
C SER A 609 -11.10 7.32 -7.05
N ARG A 610 -11.00 6.04 -7.41
CA ARG A 610 -11.43 5.54 -8.72
C ARG A 610 -12.93 5.72 -8.90
N LEU A 611 -13.77 5.32 -7.96
CA LEU A 611 -15.23 5.43 -8.04
C LEU A 611 -15.69 6.86 -8.33
N GLY A 612 -14.94 7.86 -7.85
CA GLY A 612 -15.06 9.24 -8.29
C GLY A 612 -16.30 9.97 -7.76
N ILE A 613 -16.87 9.49 -6.66
CA ILE A 613 -18.09 10.04 -6.05
C ILE A 613 -17.81 11.13 -5.01
N CYS A 614 -16.58 11.23 -4.50
CA CYS A 614 -16.14 12.20 -3.49
C CYS A 614 -15.50 13.46 -4.12
N GLY A 615 -15.80 14.67 -3.65
CA GLY A 615 -15.02 15.89 -3.99
C GLY A 615 -13.63 15.88 -3.33
N LYS A 616 -12.73 16.88 -3.48
CA LYS A 616 -12.20 17.41 -4.74
C LYS A 616 -11.01 16.55 -5.20
N GLY A 617 -11.37 15.54 -5.99
CA GLY A 617 -10.54 14.53 -6.63
C GLY A 617 -11.41 13.53 -7.38
N GLY A 618 -12.70 13.40 -7.04
CA GLY A 618 -13.62 12.58 -7.82
C GLY A 618 -13.70 13.00 -9.29
N ALA A 619 -13.75 12.01 -10.18
CA ALA A 619 -13.67 12.03 -11.65
C ALA A 619 -14.70 12.89 -12.41
N HIS A 620 -15.03 14.07 -11.89
CA HIS A 620 -15.91 15.08 -12.46
C HIS A 620 -15.50 15.55 -13.86
N ARG A 621 -14.24 15.32 -14.26
CA ARG A 621 -13.74 15.64 -15.61
C ARG A 621 -13.74 14.47 -16.60
N ARG A 622 -13.95 13.20 -16.21
CA ARG A 622 -14.00 12.09 -17.19
C ARG A 622 -15.36 11.98 -17.89
N ALA A 623 -16.44 12.39 -17.22
CA ALA A 623 -17.80 12.32 -17.78
C ALA A 623 -18.07 13.27 -18.97
N SER A 624 -17.15 14.19 -19.29
CA SER A 624 -17.25 15.06 -20.48
C SER A 624 -16.75 14.41 -21.78
N GLY A 625 -16.23 13.17 -21.74
CA GLY A 625 -15.86 12.43 -22.96
C GLY A 625 -14.56 12.89 -23.64
N GLU A 626 -13.68 13.62 -22.95
CA GLU A 626 -12.43 14.18 -23.50
C GLU A 626 -11.25 13.19 -23.63
N TRP A 627 -11.48 11.87 -23.70
CA TRP A 627 -10.42 10.86 -23.93
C TRP A 627 -10.57 10.08 -25.24
N ALA A 628 -11.18 10.69 -26.26
CA ALA A 628 -11.12 10.18 -27.63
C ALA A 628 -10.04 10.92 -28.43
N GLY A 629 -8.76 10.59 -28.18
CA GLY A 629 -7.66 11.06 -29.04
C GLY A 629 -6.31 11.21 -28.33
N ALA A 630 -5.65 10.08 -28.06
CA ALA A 630 -4.19 10.01 -27.93
C ALA A 630 -3.71 8.74 -28.63
#